data_AF-A0A7C3PSA2-F1
#
_entry.id   AF-A0A7C3PSA2-F1
#
_cell.length_a   1.000
_cell.length_b   1.000
_cell.length_c   1.000
_cell.angle_alpha   90.00
_cell.angle_beta   90.00
_cell.angle_gamma   90.00
#
_symmetry.space_group_name_H-M   'P 1'
#
loop_
_entity.id
_entity.type
_entity.pdbx_description
1 polymer ?
#
loop_
_entity_poly.entity_id
_entity_poly.type
_entity_poly.pdbx_seq_one_letter_code
_entity_poly.pdbx_strand_id
1 'polypeptide(L)'
;MTDLQQAWSSVLTQLQLDMPRASYETWVLGTQALELQNDVLLVSTRNAYARDWLESRLTSTMQRLLVGILNRSVSVKFVVGDESQAEMEMETEADEMEESELNIEPVQWLDYDRIVQPHKQVVVKGYLRRLGMEIGPKAVWLYVGFHQAAWRVQEQQNASGKPLHSHEVKRFSAMSNGAFWRLLKHAGIQGHLTGLVQRVDSQDARRFRRGRDGRPHRAPIRYQVCMTPRLTRADATAVHLRLKALIEKHNSITSALQEMLAVEDVMKLLDPLDVKLSHPPLNTVMDMVKLETGENFSPENFSPEIERLAQELHRRIINCLGDIHIPHYFITETIQRYNLTPAQAWLITVARDMAFINARTGERRDRVTFKCGYQEMAELIGSNRYKTVQAWLQPHWASQQRGGNLSRFLQEIELPDSKTYADLRVESMPRAFRVLLDEPLDADGSIRVDANGSHMADADGSNSWTQMGALADANGSHMVDANGSDLNS
;
A
#
# COMPACT_ATOMS: atom_id res chain seq x y z
N MET A 1 41.49 -18.81 -8.73
CA MET A 1 40.27 -18.47 -9.51
C MET A 1 39.54 -19.70 -10.06
N THR A 2 40.23 -20.79 -10.46
CA THR A 2 39.62 -21.99 -11.07
C THR A 2 38.76 -22.85 -10.13
N ASP A 3 39.12 -22.96 -8.85
CA ASP A 3 38.41 -23.82 -7.88
C ASP A 3 36.99 -23.30 -7.54
N LEU A 4 36.82 -21.98 -7.47
CA LEU A 4 35.53 -21.35 -7.13
C LEU A 4 34.48 -21.52 -8.23
N GLN A 5 34.87 -21.29 -9.49
CA GLN A 5 33.95 -21.44 -10.61
C GLN A 5 33.58 -22.91 -10.86
N GLN A 6 34.51 -23.84 -10.61
CA GLN A 6 34.24 -25.28 -10.65
C GLN A 6 33.28 -25.71 -9.54
N ALA A 7 33.47 -25.22 -8.32
CA ALA A 7 32.55 -25.47 -7.22
C ALA A 7 31.15 -24.91 -7.52
N TRP A 8 31.05 -23.70 -8.06
CA TRP A 8 29.78 -23.10 -8.44
C TRP A 8 29.09 -23.87 -9.58
N SER A 9 29.83 -24.27 -10.62
CA SER A 9 29.30 -25.11 -11.70
C SER A 9 28.73 -26.44 -11.19
N SER A 10 29.38 -27.03 -10.17
CA SER A 10 28.91 -28.26 -9.52
C SER A 10 27.61 -28.02 -8.75
N VAL A 11 27.48 -26.89 -8.06
CA VAL A 11 26.22 -26.46 -7.42
C VAL A 11 25.10 -26.29 -8.44
N LEU A 12 25.38 -25.62 -9.57
CA LEU A 12 24.40 -25.39 -10.64
C LEU A 12 23.92 -26.72 -11.24
N THR A 13 24.84 -27.65 -11.52
CA THR A 13 24.52 -28.98 -12.04
C THR A 13 23.63 -29.77 -11.08
N GLN A 14 23.94 -29.74 -9.79
CA GLN A 14 23.14 -30.43 -8.78
C GLN A 14 21.74 -29.81 -8.64
N LEU A 15 21.64 -28.48 -8.64
CA LEU A 15 20.35 -27.79 -8.59
C LEU A 15 19.48 -28.06 -9.82
N GLN A 16 20.09 -28.22 -11.01
CA GLN A 16 19.37 -28.57 -12.23
C GLN A 16 18.67 -29.93 -12.12
N LEU A 17 19.24 -30.87 -11.36
CA LEU A 17 18.65 -32.18 -11.10
C LEU A 17 17.57 -32.13 -10.00
N ASP A 18 17.76 -31.28 -9.00
CA ASP A 18 16.93 -31.25 -7.78
C ASP A 18 15.67 -30.35 -7.91
N MET A 19 15.45 -29.68 -9.05
CA MET A 19 14.31 -28.76 -9.22
C MET A 19 13.70 -28.77 -10.63
N PRO A 20 12.43 -28.35 -10.78
CA PRO A 20 11.79 -28.25 -12.10
C PRO A 20 12.56 -27.31 -13.04
N ARG A 21 12.73 -27.74 -14.29
CA ARG A 21 13.46 -27.01 -15.35
C ARG A 21 13.08 -25.54 -15.44
N ALA A 22 11.78 -25.22 -15.47
CA ALA A 22 11.30 -23.84 -15.54
C ALA A 22 11.75 -22.98 -14.33
N SER A 23 11.83 -23.57 -13.13
CA SER A 23 12.32 -22.86 -11.94
C SER A 23 13.84 -22.67 -12.00
N TYR A 24 14.59 -23.66 -12.50
CA TYR A 24 16.04 -23.55 -12.68
C TYR A 24 16.40 -22.47 -13.70
N GLU A 25 15.75 -22.51 -14.87
CA GLU A 25 15.97 -21.52 -15.94
C GLU A 25 15.60 -20.10 -15.49
N THR A 26 14.53 -19.95 -14.71
CA THR A 26 14.09 -18.64 -14.22
C THR A 26 14.99 -18.10 -13.13
N TRP A 27 15.45 -18.92 -12.18
CA TRP A 27 16.06 -18.39 -10.96
C TRP A 27 17.56 -18.63 -10.85
N VAL A 28 18.11 -19.66 -11.51
CA VAL A 28 19.45 -20.20 -11.21
C VAL A 28 20.41 -20.12 -12.41
N LEU A 29 19.94 -20.39 -13.64
CA LEU A 29 20.76 -20.55 -14.86
C LEU A 29 21.68 -19.35 -15.20
N GLY A 30 21.36 -18.14 -14.72
CA GLY A 30 22.13 -16.92 -14.96
C GLY A 30 22.95 -16.42 -13.76
N THR A 31 23.16 -17.24 -12.74
CA THR A 31 23.89 -16.83 -11.52
C THR A 31 25.38 -17.13 -11.62
N GLN A 32 26.24 -16.22 -11.13
CA GLN A 32 27.69 -16.41 -11.16
C GLN A 32 28.31 -16.20 -9.78
N ALA A 33 29.26 -17.07 -9.40
CA ALA A 33 30.10 -16.83 -8.23
C ALA A 33 31.12 -15.73 -8.54
N LEU A 34 31.02 -14.60 -7.84
CA LEU A 34 31.90 -13.44 -8.02
C LEU A 34 33.18 -13.59 -7.18
N GLU A 35 33.03 -13.80 -5.88
CA GLU A 35 34.15 -13.92 -4.96
C GLU A 35 33.81 -14.75 -3.72
N LEU A 36 34.84 -15.30 -3.07
CA LEU A 36 34.73 -16.02 -1.81
C LEU A 36 35.73 -15.40 -0.81
N GLN A 37 35.22 -14.61 0.13
CA GLN A 37 36.02 -13.97 1.18
C GLN A 37 35.40 -14.26 2.55
N ASN A 38 36.23 -14.54 3.56
CA ASN A 38 35.79 -14.81 4.95
C ASN A 38 34.66 -15.84 5.05
N ASP A 39 34.73 -16.91 4.25
CA ASP A 39 33.69 -17.96 4.15
C ASP A 39 32.30 -17.45 3.75
N VAL A 40 32.26 -16.33 3.02
CA VAL A 40 31.06 -15.80 2.36
C VAL A 40 31.27 -15.82 0.85
N LEU A 41 30.45 -16.60 0.15
CA LEU A 41 30.37 -16.62 -1.31
C LEU A 41 29.41 -15.56 -1.81
N LEU A 42 29.93 -14.61 -2.58
CA LEU A 42 29.14 -13.60 -3.28
C LEU A 42 28.68 -14.16 -4.63
N VAL A 43 27.37 -14.16 -4.87
CA VAL A 43 26.74 -14.69 -6.09
C VAL A 43 25.99 -13.57 -6.80
N SER A 44 26.35 -13.26 -8.03
CA SER A 44 25.60 -12.33 -8.87
C SER A 44 24.31 -12.97 -9.39
N THR A 45 23.30 -12.13 -9.54
CA THR A 45 21.97 -12.51 -9.99
C THR A 45 21.48 -11.49 -11.01
N ARG A 46 20.61 -11.94 -11.92
CA ARG A 46 20.11 -11.13 -13.04
C ARG A 46 19.24 -9.94 -12.65
N ASN A 47 18.64 -9.93 -11.46
CA ASN A 47 17.86 -8.81 -10.95
C ASN A 47 17.54 -9.01 -9.45
N ALA A 48 17.05 -7.95 -8.80
CA ALA A 48 16.69 -7.98 -7.38
C ALA A 48 15.62 -9.02 -7.04
N TYR A 49 14.74 -9.39 -7.98
CA TYR A 49 13.75 -10.45 -7.76
C TYR A 49 14.40 -11.83 -7.70
N ALA A 50 15.34 -12.12 -8.60
CA ALA A 50 16.10 -13.35 -8.59
C ALA A 50 16.96 -13.45 -7.33
N ARG A 51 17.63 -12.36 -6.96
CA ARG A 51 18.31 -12.24 -5.66
C ARG A 51 17.39 -12.61 -4.51
N ASP A 52 16.23 -11.97 -4.42
CA ASP A 52 15.29 -12.16 -3.32
C ASP A 52 14.69 -13.56 -3.27
N TRP A 53 14.42 -14.16 -4.44
CA TRP A 53 13.90 -15.51 -4.56
C TRP A 53 14.95 -16.54 -4.15
N LEU A 54 16.19 -16.40 -4.64
CA LEU A 54 17.31 -17.26 -4.29
C LEU A 54 17.62 -17.19 -2.79
N GLU A 55 17.64 -15.98 -2.25
CA GLU A 55 17.90 -15.73 -0.84
C GLU A 55 16.83 -16.36 0.07
N SER A 56 15.56 -16.28 -0.33
CA SER A 56 14.45 -16.82 0.46
C SER A 56 14.26 -18.34 0.36
N ARG A 57 14.75 -18.97 -0.71
CA ARG A 57 14.44 -20.38 -1.01
C ARG A 57 15.63 -21.31 -1.18
N LEU A 58 16.74 -20.82 -1.73
CA LEU A 58 17.90 -21.65 -2.09
C LEU A 58 19.13 -21.42 -1.22
N THR A 59 19.16 -20.42 -0.35
CA THR A 59 20.30 -20.15 0.55
C THR A 59 20.74 -21.39 1.32
N SER A 60 19.83 -22.04 2.04
CA SER A 60 20.17 -23.22 2.86
C SER A 60 20.59 -24.43 2.02
N THR A 61 19.93 -24.63 0.87
CA THR A 61 20.28 -25.70 -0.08
C THR A 61 21.66 -25.48 -0.68
N MET A 62 21.95 -24.28 -1.17
CA MET A 62 23.24 -23.93 -1.75
C MET A 62 24.37 -23.98 -0.72
N GLN A 63 24.14 -23.50 0.50
CA GLN A 63 25.11 -23.63 1.59
C GLN A 63 25.43 -25.10 1.89
N ARG A 64 24.41 -25.97 1.96
CA ARG A 64 24.61 -27.42 2.17
C ARG A 64 25.43 -28.05 1.05
N LEU A 65 25.13 -27.71 -0.21
CA LEU A 65 25.88 -28.21 -1.37
C LEU A 65 27.35 -27.73 -1.33
N LEU A 66 27.56 -26.46 -1.03
CA LEU A 66 28.90 -25.88 -0.93
C LEU A 66 29.73 -26.49 0.21
N VAL A 67 29.10 -26.84 1.35
CA VAL A 67 29.78 -27.57 2.43
C VAL A 67 30.29 -28.92 1.93
N GLY A 68 29.47 -29.66 1.18
CA GLY A 68 29.88 -30.95 0.61
C GLY A 68 30.98 -30.83 -0.44
N ILE A 69 30.96 -29.77 -1.25
CA ILE A 69 31.91 -29.56 -2.35
C ILE A 69 33.25 -28.99 -1.86
N LEU A 70 33.21 -28.00 -0.97
CA LEU A 70 34.38 -27.26 -0.51
C LEU A 70 34.96 -27.81 0.81
N ASN A 71 34.29 -28.79 1.42
CA ASN A 71 34.63 -29.39 2.72
C ASN A 71 34.89 -28.35 3.84
N ARG A 72 34.17 -27.23 3.79
CA ARG A 72 34.19 -26.16 4.79
C ARG A 72 32.84 -25.44 4.84
N SER A 73 32.55 -24.79 5.98
CA SER A 73 31.33 -24.00 6.13
C SER A 73 31.41 -22.74 5.28
N VAL A 74 30.50 -22.58 4.32
CA VAL A 74 30.42 -21.39 3.46
C VAL A 74 29.00 -20.83 3.50
N SER A 75 28.89 -19.53 3.77
CA SER A 75 27.64 -18.77 3.64
C SER A 75 27.50 -18.18 2.23
N VAL A 76 26.27 -17.94 1.76
CA VAL A 76 26.02 -17.41 0.41
C VAL A 76 25.31 -16.07 0.56
N LYS A 77 25.77 -15.05 -0.16
CA LYS A 77 25.11 -13.76 -0.31
C LYS A 77 24.87 -13.48 -1.78
N PHE A 78 23.65 -13.06 -2.10
CA PHE A 78 23.26 -12.73 -3.46
C PHE A 78 23.34 -11.23 -3.70
N VAL A 79 23.91 -10.82 -4.83
CA VAL A 79 23.98 -9.43 -5.29
C VAL A 79 23.41 -9.34 -6.71
N VAL A 80 23.02 -8.14 -7.14
CA VAL A 80 22.59 -7.90 -8.52
C VAL A 80 23.85 -7.56 -9.32
N GLY A 81 24.06 -8.19 -10.48
CA GLY A 81 25.24 -7.92 -11.30
C GLY A 81 25.26 -6.52 -11.90
N ASP A 82 26.46 -5.95 -12.10
CA ASP A 82 26.65 -4.57 -12.62
C ASP A 82 26.03 -4.38 -14.02
N GLU A 83 26.11 -5.38 -14.91
CA GLU A 83 25.45 -5.32 -16.23
C GLU A 83 23.93 -5.19 -16.11
N SER A 84 23.32 -5.89 -15.15
CA SER A 84 21.88 -5.81 -14.88
C SER A 84 21.48 -4.49 -14.21
N GLN A 85 22.38 -3.87 -13.45
CA GLN A 85 22.16 -2.52 -12.92
C GLN A 85 22.22 -1.47 -14.03
N ALA A 86 23.23 -1.56 -14.92
CA ALA A 86 23.33 -0.68 -16.07
C ALA A 86 22.12 -0.82 -17.02
N GLU A 87 21.65 -2.04 -17.28
CA GLU A 87 20.42 -2.28 -18.04
C GLU A 87 19.17 -1.68 -17.36
N MET A 88 19.03 -1.83 -16.04
CA MET A 88 17.92 -1.22 -15.29
C MET A 88 17.99 0.31 -15.27
N GLU A 89 19.18 0.89 -15.17
CA GLU A 89 19.39 2.34 -15.24
C GLU A 89 19.02 2.88 -16.62
N MET A 90 19.49 2.24 -17.69
CA MET A 90 19.12 2.59 -19.07
C MET A 90 17.61 2.45 -19.33
N GLU A 91 16.98 1.38 -18.83
CA GLU A 91 15.53 1.18 -18.96
C GLU A 91 14.74 2.25 -18.17
N THR A 92 15.22 2.61 -16.98
CA THR A 92 14.59 3.68 -16.17
C THR A 92 14.73 5.04 -16.84
N GLU A 93 15.91 5.37 -17.39
CA GLU A 93 16.14 6.61 -18.13
C GLU A 93 15.27 6.69 -19.38
N ALA A 94 15.15 5.58 -20.13
CA ALA A 94 14.25 5.50 -21.27
C ALA A 94 12.80 5.78 -20.83
N ASP A 95 12.33 5.15 -19.76
CA ASP A 95 10.98 5.33 -19.24
C ASP A 95 10.68 6.76 -18.79
N GLU A 96 11.65 7.40 -18.13
CA GLU A 96 11.56 8.82 -17.77
C GLU A 96 11.46 9.74 -18.98
N MET A 97 12.23 9.45 -20.03
CA MET A 97 12.15 10.19 -21.28
C MET A 97 10.82 9.94 -21.99
N GLU A 98 10.33 8.70 -21.98
CA GLU A 98 9.08 8.31 -22.63
C GLU A 98 7.84 8.92 -21.96
N GLU A 99 7.81 8.95 -20.63
CA GLU A 99 6.66 9.37 -19.84
C GLU A 99 6.99 10.59 -18.97
N SER A 100 7.79 11.54 -19.45
CA SER A 100 8.18 12.74 -18.67
C SER A 100 7.01 13.63 -18.25
N GLU A 101 5.94 13.64 -19.06
CA GLU A 101 4.72 14.43 -18.87
C GLU A 101 3.47 13.53 -18.92
N LEU A 102 2.49 13.82 -18.06
CA LEU A 102 1.23 13.11 -17.90
C LEU A 102 0.05 14.08 -17.90
N ASN A 103 -1.06 13.65 -18.48
CA ASN A 103 -2.35 14.31 -18.35
C ASN A 103 -3.19 13.49 -17.35
N ILE A 104 -3.51 14.09 -16.21
CA ILE A 104 -4.34 13.45 -15.19
C ILE A 104 -5.75 14.03 -15.25
N GLU A 105 -6.72 13.16 -15.47
CA GLU A 105 -8.15 13.45 -15.41
C GLU A 105 -8.71 12.87 -14.09
N PRO A 106 -9.02 13.71 -13.10
CA PRO A 106 -9.64 13.23 -11.89
C PRO A 106 -11.13 12.94 -12.11
N VAL A 107 -11.56 11.73 -11.74
CA VAL A 107 -12.92 11.20 -11.93
C VAL A 107 -13.52 10.73 -10.60
N GLN A 108 -14.85 10.54 -10.55
CA GLN A 108 -15.60 9.99 -9.40
C GLN A 108 -15.35 10.75 -8.08
N TRP A 109 -16.02 11.88 -7.92
CA TRP A 109 -15.87 12.80 -6.79
C TRP A 109 -17.04 12.70 -5.81
N LEU A 110 -16.74 12.58 -4.51
CA LEU A 110 -17.70 12.75 -3.42
C LEU A 110 -17.07 13.71 -2.39
N ASP A 111 -17.55 14.97 -2.35
CA ASP A 111 -17.22 16.08 -1.41
C ASP A 111 -15.83 16.04 -0.74
N TYR A 112 -14.77 15.79 -1.52
CA TYR A 112 -13.40 15.65 -1.02
C TYR A 112 -12.80 16.99 -0.57
N ASP A 113 -13.23 18.10 -1.16
CA ASP A 113 -12.61 19.44 -0.99
C ASP A 113 -12.81 20.08 0.40
N ARG A 114 -13.60 19.48 1.32
CA ARG A 114 -13.91 20.08 2.63
C ARG A 114 -12.93 19.73 3.75
N ILE A 115 -12.10 18.70 3.60
CA ILE A 115 -11.34 18.09 4.72
C ILE A 115 -9.82 18.17 4.50
N VAL A 116 -9.36 18.44 3.28
CA VAL A 116 -7.96 18.32 2.91
C VAL A 116 -7.17 19.57 3.36
N GLN A 117 -6.02 19.36 4.00
CA GLN A 117 -4.95 20.36 4.14
C GLN A 117 -3.83 20.04 3.13
N PRO A 118 -4.09 20.24 1.84
CA PRO A 118 -3.38 19.59 0.74
C PRO A 118 -1.93 20.06 0.59
N HIS A 119 -1.58 21.21 1.16
CA HIS A 119 -0.22 21.73 1.16
C HIS A 119 0.69 21.00 2.15
N LYS A 120 0.10 20.32 3.15
CA LYS A 120 0.82 19.68 4.26
C LYS A 120 0.71 18.17 4.26
N GLN A 121 -0.41 17.62 3.78
CA GLN A 121 -0.72 16.20 3.87
C GLN A 121 -1.56 15.72 2.69
N VAL A 122 -1.40 14.44 2.36
CA VAL A 122 -2.31 13.72 1.49
C VAL A 122 -3.41 13.13 2.36
N VAL A 123 -4.68 13.35 2.00
CA VAL A 123 -5.82 12.80 2.73
C VAL A 123 -6.47 11.73 1.87
N VAL A 124 -6.65 10.53 2.39
CA VAL A 124 -7.32 9.43 1.66
C VAL A 124 -8.34 8.78 2.57
N LYS A 125 -9.37 8.14 2.01
CA LYS A 125 -10.39 7.47 2.83
C LYS A 125 -9.77 6.34 3.64
N GLY A 126 -10.16 6.22 4.91
CA GLY A 126 -9.74 5.15 5.83
C GLY A 126 -10.10 3.75 5.32
N TYR A 127 -11.11 3.66 4.45
CA TYR A 127 -11.42 2.43 3.71
C TYR A 127 -10.23 1.88 2.90
N LEU A 128 -9.25 2.73 2.55
CA LEU A 128 -8.01 2.30 1.90
C LEU A 128 -7.22 1.29 2.74
N ARG A 129 -7.43 1.20 4.06
CA ARG A 129 -6.88 0.11 4.91
C ARG A 129 -7.34 -1.26 4.43
N ARG A 130 -8.66 -1.42 4.23
CA ARG A 130 -9.25 -2.67 3.71
C ARG A 130 -8.80 -2.93 2.29
N LEU A 131 -8.77 -1.89 1.46
CA LEU A 131 -8.31 -2.02 0.07
C LEU A 131 -6.84 -2.43 -0.01
N GLY A 132 -6.00 -1.92 0.87
CA GLY A 132 -4.58 -2.25 0.97
C GLY A 132 -4.30 -3.72 1.25
N MET A 133 -5.20 -4.42 1.95
CA MET A 133 -5.12 -5.88 2.15
C MET A 133 -5.27 -6.65 0.83
N GLU A 134 -6.05 -6.13 -0.13
CA GLU A 134 -6.26 -6.73 -1.45
C GLU A 134 -5.17 -6.31 -2.44
N ILE A 135 -4.91 -5.01 -2.58
CA ILE A 135 -4.04 -4.47 -3.64
C ILE A 135 -2.56 -4.42 -3.26
N GLY A 136 -2.27 -4.49 -1.97
CA GLY A 136 -0.94 -4.42 -1.40
C GLY A 136 -0.35 -2.99 -1.37
N PRO A 137 0.68 -2.75 -0.53
CA PRO A 137 1.25 -1.43 -0.28
C PRO A 137 1.78 -0.72 -1.53
N LYS A 138 2.34 -1.46 -2.49
CA LYS A 138 2.90 -0.86 -3.72
C LYS A 138 1.81 -0.20 -4.57
N ALA A 139 0.66 -0.85 -4.74
CA ALA A 139 -0.45 -0.27 -5.47
C ALA A 139 -1.09 0.88 -4.69
N VAL A 140 -1.21 0.73 -3.36
CA VAL A 140 -1.68 1.81 -2.47
C VAL A 140 -0.85 3.08 -2.64
N TRP A 141 0.49 2.97 -2.58
CA TRP A 141 1.33 4.16 -2.69
C TRP A 141 1.33 4.78 -4.09
N LEU A 142 1.21 3.98 -5.16
CA LEU A 142 0.96 4.54 -6.50
C LEU A 142 -0.36 5.32 -6.54
N TYR A 143 -1.43 4.75 -5.96
CA TYR A 143 -2.71 5.45 -5.87
C TYR A 143 -2.59 6.75 -5.09
N VAL A 144 -1.95 6.75 -3.91
CA VAL A 144 -1.68 7.97 -3.11
C VAL A 144 -0.94 9.04 -3.93
N GLY A 145 0.09 8.64 -4.69
CA GLY A 145 0.84 9.55 -5.56
C GLY A 145 -0.02 10.17 -6.66
N PHE A 146 -0.81 9.35 -7.35
CA PHE A 146 -1.73 9.82 -8.40
C PHE A 146 -2.87 10.66 -7.85
N HIS A 147 -3.39 10.29 -6.68
CA HIS A 147 -4.47 11.00 -6.00
C HIS A 147 -4.04 12.41 -5.59
N GLN A 148 -2.83 12.55 -5.02
CA GLN A 148 -2.27 13.86 -4.69
C GLN A 148 -1.99 14.70 -5.94
N ALA A 149 -1.48 14.10 -7.02
CA ALA A 149 -1.27 14.81 -8.28
C ALA A 149 -2.60 15.25 -8.92
N ALA A 150 -3.61 14.39 -8.89
CA ALA A 150 -4.95 14.66 -9.40
C ALA A 150 -5.62 15.85 -8.70
N TRP A 151 -5.45 15.94 -7.37
CA TRP A 151 -5.91 17.11 -6.60
C TRP A 151 -5.23 18.42 -7.04
N ARG A 152 -3.91 18.40 -7.30
CA ARG A 152 -3.19 19.60 -7.79
C ARG A 152 -3.67 20.08 -9.15
N VAL A 153 -4.07 19.18 -10.05
CA VAL A 153 -4.66 19.55 -11.35
C VAL A 153 -5.96 20.34 -11.15
N GLN A 154 -6.77 19.94 -10.17
CA GLN A 154 -8.05 20.58 -9.89
C GLN A 154 -7.87 21.96 -9.24
N GLU A 155 -6.99 22.10 -8.23
CA GLU A 155 -6.75 23.38 -7.52
C GLU A 155 -6.36 24.50 -8.49
N GLN A 156 -5.51 24.18 -9.46
CA GLN A 156 -5.03 25.15 -10.43
C GLN A 156 -6.11 25.64 -11.41
N GLN A 157 -7.37 25.18 -11.29
CA GLN A 157 -8.43 25.30 -12.29
C GLN A 157 -7.80 25.16 -13.67
N ASN A 158 -7.14 24.01 -13.90
CA ASN A 158 -6.26 23.81 -15.05
C ASN A 158 -7.08 23.63 -16.34
N ALA A 159 -7.99 24.57 -16.61
CA ALA A 159 -8.74 24.79 -17.84
C ALA A 159 -7.82 24.90 -19.07
N SER A 160 -6.50 25.07 -18.88
CA SER A 160 -5.50 25.03 -19.95
C SER A 160 -5.08 23.64 -20.41
N GLY A 161 -5.47 22.56 -19.72
CA GLY A 161 -5.09 21.19 -20.09
C GLY A 161 -3.58 20.95 -20.09
N LYS A 162 -2.82 21.65 -19.22
CA LYS A 162 -1.38 21.49 -19.14
C LYS A 162 -1.04 20.15 -18.45
N PRO A 163 -0.17 19.34 -19.06
CA PRO A 163 0.31 18.12 -18.44
C PRO A 163 1.12 18.43 -17.18
N LEU A 164 0.99 17.54 -16.18
CA LEU A 164 1.89 17.47 -15.04
C LEU A 164 3.13 16.68 -15.41
N HIS A 165 4.20 16.84 -14.64
CA HIS A 165 5.36 15.97 -14.80
C HIS A 165 5.20 14.69 -13.98
N SER A 166 5.68 13.55 -14.49
CA SER A 166 5.62 12.27 -13.78
C SER A 166 6.32 12.27 -12.42
N HIS A 167 7.32 13.15 -12.24
CA HIS A 167 7.98 13.30 -10.95
C HIS A 167 7.03 13.83 -9.86
N GLU A 168 5.93 14.50 -10.21
CA GLU A 168 4.95 14.98 -9.24
C GLU A 168 4.12 13.84 -8.63
N VAL A 169 3.82 12.81 -9.43
CA VAL A 169 3.20 11.56 -8.94
C VAL A 169 4.23 10.77 -8.13
N LYS A 170 5.44 10.59 -8.68
CA LYS A 170 6.54 9.86 -8.04
C LYS A 170 6.87 10.41 -6.66
N ARG A 171 6.88 11.74 -6.51
CA ARG A 171 7.19 12.43 -5.25
C ARG A 171 6.33 11.94 -4.08
N PHE A 172 5.08 11.56 -4.33
CA PHE A 172 4.14 11.12 -3.29
C PHE A 172 3.85 9.61 -3.34
N SER A 173 4.60 8.84 -4.13
CA SER A 173 4.39 7.39 -4.26
C SER A 173 5.29 6.55 -3.35
N ALA A 174 6.04 7.17 -2.41
CA ALA A 174 6.93 6.47 -1.47
C ALA A 174 7.89 5.46 -2.15
N MET A 175 8.26 5.70 -3.41
CA MET A 175 9.07 4.81 -4.23
C MET A 175 10.34 5.49 -4.70
N SER A 176 11.40 4.70 -4.85
CA SER A 176 12.58 5.13 -5.60
C SER A 176 12.27 5.25 -7.09
N ASN A 177 13.18 5.89 -7.83
CA ASN A 177 12.97 6.17 -9.24
C ASN A 177 12.70 4.92 -10.10
N GLY A 178 13.63 3.98 -10.11
CA GLY A 178 13.45 2.73 -10.86
C GLY A 178 12.29 1.89 -10.33
N ALA A 179 11.97 1.97 -9.03
CA ALA A 179 10.82 1.26 -8.49
C ALA A 179 9.50 1.82 -9.01
N PHE A 180 9.38 3.14 -9.11
CA PHE A 180 8.20 3.81 -9.64
C PHE A 180 7.89 3.36 -11.07
N TRP A 181 8.84 3.50 -11.99
CA TRP A 181 8.66 3.16 -13.40
C TRP A 181 8.37 1.68 -13.63
N ARG A 182 9.16 0.81 -12.99
CA ARG A 182 8.97 -0.63 -13.05
C ARG A 182 7.60 -1.07 -12.53
N LEU A 183 7.10 -0.45 -11.45
CA LEU A 183 5.79 -0.79 -10.89
C LEU A 183 4.64 -0.19 -11.70
N LEU A 184 4.83 0.98 -12.27
CA LEU A 184 3.84 1.60 -13.16
C LEU A 184 3.58 0.72 -14.39
N LYS A 185 4.57 -0.02 -14.89
CA LYS A 185 4.40 -0.94 -16.03
C LYS A 185 4.03 -2.38 -15.64
N HIS A 186 4.06 -2.71 -14.35
CA HIS A 186 3.87 -4.08 -13.90
C HIS A 186 2.40 -4.52 -14.05
N ALA A 187 2.15 -5.52 -14.89
CA ALA A 187 0.80 -6.00 -15.23
C ALA A 187 -0.06 -6.33 -14.00
N GLY A 188 0.50 -6.99 -12.99
CA GLY A 188 -0.24 -7.29 -11.74
C GLY A 188 -0.62 -6.05 -10.94
N ILE A 189 0.24 -5.01 -10.93
CA ILE A 189 -0.04 -3.76 -10.21
C ILE A 189 -1.09 -2.94 -10.96
N GLN A 190 -1.02 -2.93 -12.29
CA GLN A 190 -2.06 -2.34 -13.14
C GLN A 190 -3.42 -3.01 -12.92
N GLY A 191 -3.46 -4.33 -12.79
CA GLY A 191 -4.66 -5.07 -12.40
C GLY A 191 -5.23 -4.58 -11.06
N HIS A 192 -4.37 -4.40 -10.06
CA HIS A 192 -4.77 -3.90 -8.73
C HIS A 192 -5.30 -2.46 -8.74
N LEU A 193 -4.72 -1.60 -9.59
CA LEU A 193 -5.12 -0.20 -9.77
C LEU A 193 -6.41 -0.03 -10.60
N THR A 194 -6.96 -1.10 -11.18
CA THR A 194 -8.24 -1.04 -11.91
C THR A 194 -9.35 -0.48 -11.02
N GLY A 195 -10.02 0.59 -11.47
CA GLY A 195 -11.03 1.31 -10.69
C GLY A 195 -10.45 2.29 -9.64
N LEU A 196 -9.15 2.58 -9.71
CA LEU A 196 -8.44 3.57 -8.89
C LEU A 196 -7.61 4.52 -9.77
N VAL A 197 -6.71 3.97 -10.57
CA VAL A 197 -5.89 4.69 -11.55
C VAL A 197 -5.87 3.88 -12.82
N GLN A 198 -6.25 4.49 -13.93
CA GLN A 198 -6.32 3.82 -15.22
C GLN A 198 -5.63 4.65 -16.29
N ARG A 199 -4.69 4.02 -17.00
CA ARG A 199 -4.15 4.58 -18.22
C ARG A 199 -5.23 4.53 -19.29
N VAL A 200 -5.56 5.68 -19.88
CA VAL A 200 -6.61 5.80 -20.90
C VAL A 200 -6.13 5.28 -22.25
N ASP A 201 -4.85 5.54 -22.56
CA ASP A 201 -4.23 5.11 -23.81
C ASP A 201 -3.56 3.73 -23.63
N SER A 202 -3.64 2.86 -24.63
CA SER A 202 -2.94 1.55 -24.59
C SER A 202 -1.45 1.73 -24.31
N GLN A 203 -0.82 0.75 -23.67
CA GLN A 203 0.60 0.83 -23.29
C GLN A 203 1.51 1.05 -24.51
N ASP A 204 1.18 0.44 -25.64
CA ASP A 204 1.91 0.56 -26.91
C ASP A 204 1.52 1.79 -27.75
N ALA A 205 0.49 2.55 -27.34
CA ALA A 205 0.00 3.68 -28.09
C ALA A 205 0.99 4.85 -28.01
N ARG A 206 1.63 5.17 -29.14
CA ARG A 206 2.52 6.33 -29.28
C ARG A 206 1.75 7.49 -29.90
N ARG A 207 1.44 8.49 -29.08
CA ARG A 207 0.84 9.75 -29.54
C ARG A 207 1.92 10.83 -29.65
N PHE A 208 1.77 11.70 -30.64
CA PHE A 208 2.68 12.83 -30.85
C PHE A 208 1.89 14.13 -30.95
N ARG A 209 2.48 15.23 -30.46
CA ARG A 209 1.99 16.60 -30.60
C ARG A 209 3.06 17.45 -31.25
N ARG A 210 2.68 18.48 -32.00
CA ARG A 210 3.66 19.46 -32.51
C ARG A 210 3.99 20.45 -31.42
N GLY A 211 5.29 20.59 -31.13
CA GLY A 211 5.79 21.58 -30.19
C GLY A 211 5.76 22.99 -30.78
N ARG A 212 6.06 23.99 -29.95
CA ARG A 212 6.15 25.40 -30.37
C ARG A 212 7.26 25.65 -31.39
N ASP A 213 8.25 24.76 -31.40
CA ASP A 213 9.37 24.66 -32.35
C ASP A 213 9.01 23.93 -33.66
N GLY A 214 7.76 23.47 -33.82
CA GLY A 214 7.27 22.74 -34.98
C GLY A 214 7.72 21.27 -35.05
N ARG A 215 8.53 20.81 -34.08
CA ARG A 215 9.02 19.43 -34.03
C ARG A 215 7.97 18.51 -33.39
N PRO A 216 7.90 17.23 -33.78
CA PRO A 216 7.03 16.26 -33.12
C PRO A 216 7.62 15.91 -31.74
N HIS A 217 6.84 16.17 -30.69
CA HIS A 217 7.11 15.74 -29.33
C HIS A 217 6.13 14.64 -28.95
N ARG A 218 6.52 13.69 -28.09
CA ARG A 218 5.59 12.68 -27.59
C ARG A 218 4.48 13.38 -26.80
N ALA A 219 3.24 12.99 -27.04
CA ALA A 219 2.12 13.53 -26.30
C ALA A 219 2.10 12.90 -24.89
N PRO A 220 1.71 13.67 -23.87
CA PRO A 220 1.57 13.17 -22.51
C PRO A 220 0.64 11.97 -22.45
N ILE A 221 0.97 11.00 -21.60
CA ILE A 221 0.09 9.85 -21.36
C ILE A 221 -1.07 10.28 -20.50
N ARG A 222 -2.27 9.84 -20.86
CA ARG A 222 -3.49 10.17 -20.12
C ARG A 222 -3.80 9.12 -19.07
N TYR A 223 -4.02 9.57 -17.85
CA TYR A 223 -4.47 8.77 -16.72
C TYR A 223 -5.80 9.31 -16.20
N GLN A 224 -6.75 8.42 -15.94
CA GLN A 224 -7.93 8.69 -15.14
C GLN A 224 -7.68 8.26 -13.71
N VAL A 225 -7.97 9.14 -12.75
CA VAL A 225 -7.75 8.90 -11.32
C VAL A 225 -9.07 9.01 -10.58
N CYS A 226 -9.56 7.90 -10.04
CA CYS A 226 -10.77 7.87 -9.22
C CYS A 226 -10.46 8.47 -7.84
N MET A 227 -11.02 9.65 -7.56
CA MET A 227 -10.82 10.34 -6.28
C MET A 227 -11.55 9.65 -5.14
N THR A 228 -12.64 8.95 -5.47
CA THR A 228 -13.34 8.02 -4.60
C THR A 228 -12.77 6.61 -4.80
N PRO A 229 -12.30 5.92 -3.74
CA PRO A 229 -11.82 4.56 -3.88
C PRO A 229 -12.98 3.61 -4.23
N ARG A 230 -12.69 2.62 -5.07
CA ARG A 230 -13.58 1.47 -5.27
C ARG A 230 -13.65 0.60 -4.01
N LEU A 231 -14.71 -0.20 -3.93
CA LEU A 231 -14.79 -1.26 -2.92
C LEU A 231 -13.78 -2.39 -3.23
N THR A 232 -13.35 -3.12 -2.20
CA THR A 232 -12.66 -4.41 -2.38
C THR A 232 -13.58 -5.36 -3.14
N ARG A 233 -13.03 -6.36 -3.82
CA ARG A 233 -13.83 -7.36 -4.53
C ARG A 233 -14.72 -8.15 -3.57
N ALA A 234 -14.20 -8.46 -2.38
CA ALA A 234 -14.96 -9.13 -1.33
C ALA A 234 -16.13 -8.27 -0.83
N ASP A 235 -15.85 -7.01 -0.46
CA ASP A 235 -16.88 -6.10 0.04
C ASP A 235 -17.91 -5.77 -1.05
N ALA A 236 -17.47 -5.55 -2.30
CA ALA A 236 -18.37 -5.33 -3.43
C ALA A 236 -19.33 -6.50 -3.62
N THR A 237 -18.83 -7.73 -3.51
CA THR A 237 -19.65 -8.95 -3.61
C THR A 237 -20.64 -9.04 -2.44
N ALA A 238 -20.20 -8.76 -1.22
CA ALA A 238 -21.06 -8.81 -0.02
C ALA A 238 -22.20 -7.77 -0.07
N VAL A 239 -21.89 -6.55 -0.51
CA VAL A 239 -22.86 -5.45 -0.68
C VAL A 239 -23.82 -5.77 -1.83
N HIS A 240 -23.31 -6.27 -2.96
CA HIS A 240 -24.14 -6.61 -4.11
C HIS A 240 -25.13 -7.74 -3.80
N LEU A 241 -24.68 -8.80 -3.13
CA LEU A 241 -25.55 -9.91 -2.68
C LEU A 241 -26.67 -9.43 -1.77
N ARG A 242 -26.38 -8.53 -0.83
CA ARG A 242 -27.39 -7.94 0.07
C ARG A 242 -28.38 -7.08 -0.71
N LEU A 243 -27.86 -6.23 -1.59
CA LEU A 243 -28.69 -5.38 -2.43
C LEU A 243 -29.66 -6.23 -3.27
N LYS A 244 -29.15 -7.27 -3.92
CA LYS A 244 -29.95 -8.19 -4.74
C LYS A 244 -31.05 -8.87 -3.93
N ALA A 245 -30.73 -9.43 -2.76
CA ALA A 245 -31.72 -10.07 -1.90
C ALA A 245 -32.83 -9.09 -1.45
N LEU A 246 -32.47 -7.83 -1.18
CA LEU A 246 -33.45 -6.80 -0.82
C LEU A 246 -34.29 -6.34 -2.01
N ILE A 247 -33.72 -6.26 -3.21
CA ILE A 247 -34.48 -5.98 -4.44
C ILE A 247 -35.52 -7.08 -4.67
N GLU A 248 -35.14 -8.35 -4.53
CA GLU A 248 -36.06 -9.50 -4.65
C GLU A 248 -37.17 -9.46 -3.58
N LYS A 249 -36.85 -9.04 -2.35
CA LYS A 249 -37.80 -8.91 -1.24
C LYS A 249 -38.82 -7.78 -1.44
N HIS A 250 -38.37 -6.62 -1.91
CA HIS A 250 -39.19 -5.39 -1.98
C HIS A 250 -39.77 -5.10 -3.36
N ASN A 251 -39.27 -5.79 -4.39
CA ASN A 251 -39.52 -5.47 -5.79
C ASN A 251 -39.23 -3.98 -6.12
N SER A 252 -38.25 -3.39 -5.43
CA SER A 252 -37.92 -1.96 -5.49
C SER A 252 -36.46 -1.71 -5.11
N ILE A 253 -35.71 -1.09 -6.02
CA ILE A 253 -34.30 -0.71 -5.79
C ILE A 253 -34.21 0.42 -4.75
N THR A 254 -35.10 1.41 -4.83
CA THR A 254 -35.15 2.54 -3.89
C THR A 254 -35.33 2.03 -2.46
N SER A 255 -36.29 1.12 -2.24
CA SER A 255 -36.57 0.54 -0.92
C SER A 255 -35.41 -0.32 -0.43
N ALA A 256 -34.77 -1.10 -1.32
CA ALA A 256 -33.59 -1.87 -0.98
C ALA A 256 -32.41 -0.98 -0.52
N LEU A 257 -32.10 0.09 -1.27
CA LEU A 257 -31.06 1.04 -0.91
C LEU A 257 -31.36 1.78 0.40
N GLN A 258 -32.62 2.17 0.63
CA GLN A 258 -33.05 2.79 1.89
C GLN A 258 -32.89 1.83 3.08
N GLU A 259 -33.23 0.55 2.93
CA GLU A 259 -33.02 -0.46 3.99
C GLU A 259 -31.53 -0.67 4.29
N MET A 260 -30.66 -0.73 3.26
CA MET A 260 -29.21 -0.80 3.47
C MET A 260 -28.66 0.45 4.15
N LEU A 261 -29.14 1.62 3.76
CA LEU A 261 -28.80 2.90 4.39
C LEU A 261 -29.34 3.03 5.82
N ALA A 262 -30.31 2.21 6.24
CA ALA A 262 -30.83 2.20 7.60
C ALA A 262 -30.03 1.29 8.55
N VAL A 263 -29.09 0.47 8.05
CA VAL A 263 -28.24 -0.37 8.89
C VAL A 263 -27.34 0.51 9.76
N GLU A 264 -27.49 0.48 11.09
CA GLU A 264 -26.71 1.32 12.01
C GLU A 264 -25.20 1.09 11.87
N ASP A 265 -24.77 -0.16 11.97
CA ASP A 265 -23.37 -0.57 11.83
C ASP A 265 -23.05 -0.93 10.37
N VAL A 266 -22.43 0.00 9.67
CA VAL A 266 -22.05 -0.12 8.25
C VAL A 266 -21.16 -1.35 8.00
N MET A 267 -20.35 -1.77 8.98
CA MET A 267 -19.45 -2.91 8.81
C MET A 267 -20.21 -4.22 8.58
N LYS A 268 -21.46 -4.35 9.08
CA LYS A 268 -22.32 -5.52 8.83
C LYS A 268 -22.70 -5.69 7.36
N LEU A 269 -22.67 -4.60 6.58
CA LEU A 269 -22.87 -4.67 5.13
C LEU A 269 -21.69 -5.35 4.42
N LEU A 270 -20.52 -5.36 5.05
CA LEU A 270 -19.26 -5.87 4.51
C LEU A 270 -18.92 -7.29 5.00
N ASP A 271 -19.72 -7.86 5.90
CA ASP A 271 -19.50 -9.22 6.39
C ASP A 271 -19.53 -10.21 5.22
N PRO A 272 -18.49 -11.06 5.10
CA PRO A 272 -18.34 -11.97 3.97
C PRO A 272 -19.52 -12.93 3.89
N LEU A 273 -19.96 -13.20 2.65
CA LEU A 273 -20.96 -14.22 2.35
C LEU A 273 -20.29 -15.36 1.59
N ASP A 274 -20.61 -16.61 1.95
CA ASP A 274 -20.14 -17.82 1.27
C ASP A 274 -20.82 -18.06 -0.09
N VAL A 275 -20.93 -17.02 -0.91
CA VAL A 275 -21.55 -17.08 -2.23
C VAL A 275 -20.66 -16.35 -3.23
N LYS A 276 -20.16 -17.09 -4.22
CA LYS A 276 -19.43 -16.51 -5.35
C LYS A 276 -20.41 -16.06 -6.42
N LEU A 277 -20.40 -14.78 -6.75
CA LEU A 277 -21.10 -14.27 -7.92
C LEU A 277 -20.18 -14.29 -9.15
N SER A 278 -20.75 -14.62 -10.31
CA SER A 278 -20.08 -14.53 -11.60
C SER A 278 -20.50 -13.23 -12.29
N HIS A 279 -19.93 -12.10 -11.88
CA HIS A 279 -20.13 -10.80 -12.54
C HIS A 279 -18.78 -10.11 -12.83
N PRO A 280 -18.73 -9.17 -13.78
CA PRO A 280 -17.55 -8.32 -13.95
C PRO A 280 -17.24 -7.55 -12.65
N PRO A 281 -15.99 -7.11 -12.44
CA PRO A 281 -15.61 -6.35 -11.26
C PRO A 281 -16.47 -5.09 -11.07
N LEU A 282 -17.26 -5.07 -9.99
CA LEU A 282 -18.05 -3.90 -9.58
C LEU A 282 -17.18 -3.01 -8.70
N ASN A 283 -17.12 -1.70 -9.02
CA ASN A 283 -16.26 -0.77 -8.30
C ASN A 283 -17.06 0.08 -7.30
N THR A 284 -18.29 0.44 -7.66
CA THR A 284 -19.18 1.28 -6.86
C THR A 284 -20.54 0.62 -6.65
N VAL A 285 -21.29 1.08 -5.65
CA VAL A 285 -22.71 0.69 -5.47
C VAL A 285 -23.53 1.03 -6.72
N MET A 286 -23.19 2.12 -7.41
CA MET A 286 -23.85 2.48 -8.67
C MET A 286 -23.64 1.42 -9.74
N ASP A 287 -22.46 0.80 -9.84
CA ASP A 287 -22.23 -0.31 -10.79
C ASP A 287 -23.11 -1.52 -10.46
N MET A 288 -23.34 -1.80 -9.18
CA MET A 288 -24.23 -2.89 -8.73
C MET A 288 -25.67 -2.62 -9.13
N VAL A 289 -26.14 -1.39 -8.92
CA VAL A 289 -27.49 -0.99 -9.31
C VAL A 289 -27.67 -1.09 -10.83
N LYS A 290 -26.68 -0.63 -11.61
CA LYS A 290 -26.70 -0.75 -13.08
C LYS A 290 -26.82 -2.21 -13.52
N LEU A 291 -26.06 -3.09 -12.89
CA LEU A 291 -26.07 -4.51 -13.20
C LEU A 291 -27.46 -5.12 -12.96
N GLU A 292 -28.10 -4.81 -11.84
CA GLU A 292 -29.44 -5.33 -11.52
C GLU A 292 -30.55 -4.73 -12.39
N THR A 293 -30.35 -3.54 -12.98
CA THR A 293 -31.31 -2.94 -13.92
C THR A 293 -31.19 -3.42 -15.37
N GLY A 294 -30.09 -4.08 -15.75
CA GLY A 294 -29.85 -4.59 -17.11
C GLY A 294 -29.53 -3.53 -18.19
N GLU A 295 -29.60 -3.92 -19.48
CA GLU A 295 -29.22 -3.12 -20.67
C GLU A 295 -30.10 -1.88 -20.95
N ASN A 296 -31.13 -1.60 -20.14
CA ASN A 296 -31.95 -0.37 -20.25
C ASN A 296 -31.24 0.89 -19.69
N PHE A 297 -29.91 0.90 -19.71
CA PHE A 297 -29.06 1.99 -19.23
C PHE A 297 -29.02 3.15 -20.24
N SER A 298 -30.10 3.92 -20.32
CA SER A 298 -30.11 5.24 -20.95
C SER A 298 -30.03 6.31 -19.86
N PRO A 299 -29.17 7.36 -19.97
CA PRO A 299 -29.07 8.45 -19.00
C PRO A 299 -30.41 9.16 -18.74
N GLU A 300 -31.35 9.06 -19.68
CA GLU A 300 -32.67 9.70 -19.65
C GLU A 300 -33.72 8.92 -18.84
N ASN A 301 -33.44 7.66 -18.45
CA ASN A 301 -34.41 6.74 -17.84
C ASN A 301 -34.21 6.48 -16.34
N PHE A 302 -33.26 7.15 -15.68
CA PHE A 302 -32.95 6.86 -14.28
C PHE A 302 -33.58 7.87 -13.31
N SER A 303 -34.10 7.36 -12.18
CA SER A 303 -34.57 8.21 -11.09
C SER A 303 -33.37 8.88 -10.42
N PRO A 304 -33.29 10.23 -10.37
CA PRO A 304 -32.26 10.96 -9.62
C PRO A 304 -32.19 10.52 -8.15
N GLU A 305 -33.28 9.98 -7.61
CA GLU A 305 -33.33 9.45 -6.25
C GLU A 305 -32.45 8.20 -6.09
N ILE A 306 -32.50 7.25 -7.02
CA ILE A 306 -31.73 6.01 -6.91
C ILE A 306 -30.23 6.31 -7.04
N GLU A 307 -29.84 7.23 -7.93
CA GLU A 307 -28.45 7.66 -8.07
C GLU A 307 -27.95 8.28 -6.76
N ARG A 308 -28.73 9.21 -6.19
CA ARG A 308 -28.43 9.84 -4.90
C ARG A 308 -28.28 8.79 -3.79
N LEU A 309 -29.20 7.82 -3.70
CA LEU A 309 -29.17 6.77 -2.68
C LEU A 309 -27.96 5.83 -2.85
N ALA A 310 -27.64 5.44 -4.09
CA ALA A 310 -26.49 4.60 -4.38
C ALA A 310 -25.16 5.30 -4.05
N GLN A 311 -25.04 6.58 -4.40
CA GLN A 311 -23.89 7.41 -4.04
C GLN A 311 -23.78 7.58 -2.52
N GLU A 312 -24.90 7.82 -1.83
CA GLU A 312 -24.92 7.97 -0.37
C GLU A 312 -24.51 6.66 0.33
N LEU A 313 -25.00 5.52 -0.15
CA LEU A 313 -24.61 4.22 0.40
C LEU A 313 -23.11 3.94 0.16
N HIS A 314 -22.60 4.23 -1.03
CA HIS A 314 -21.17 4.10 -1.33
C HIS A 314 -20.33 5.00 -0.43
N ARG A 315 -20.73 6.27 -0.29
CA ARG A 315 -20.10 7.26 0.60
C ARG A 315 -20.07 6.76 2.04
N ARG A 316 -21.19 6.24 2.54
CA ARG A 316 -21.31 5.71 3.90
C ARG A 316 -20.37 4.53 4.13
N ILE A 317 -20.21 3.64 3.15
CA ILE A 317 -19.26 2.51 3.21
C ILE A 317 -17.82 3.00 3.23
N ILE A 318 -17.39 3.87 2.31
CA ILE A 318 -15.98 4.29 2.24
C ILE A 318 -15.57 5.21 3.38
N ASN A 319 -16.52 5.88 4.04
CA ASN A 319 -16.28 6.73 5.20
C ASN A 319 -16.36 5.97 6.53
N CYS A 320 -16.71 4.67 6.55
CA CYS A 320 -16.90 3.92 7.79
C CYS A 320 -15.62 3.83 8.66
N LEU A 321 -14.45 4.06 8.06
CA LEU A 321 -13.16 4.09 8.73
C LEU A 321 -12.54 5.49 8.78
N GLY A 322 -13.33 6.56 8.60
CA GLY A 322 -12.84 7.94 8.62
C GLY A 322 -11.90 8.25 7.45
N ASP A 323 -10.96 9.17 7.68
CA ASP A 323 -9.95 9.63 6.73
C ASP A 323 -8.54 9.40 7.29
N ILE A 324 -7.64 8.88 6.45
CA ILE A 324 -6.21 8.76 6.75
C ILE A 324 -5.52 10.05 6.31
N HIS A 325 -4.79 10.64 7.24
CA HIS A 325 -3.95 11.81 7.01
C HIS A 325 -2.48 11.39 6.92
N ILE A 326 -1.86 11.57 5.74
CA ILE A 326 -0.46 11.21 5.51
C ILE A 326 0.36 12.49 5.32
N PRO A 327 1.22 12.86 6.29
CA PRO A 327 2.05 14.06 6.17
C PRO A 327 2.97 13.99 4.95
N HIS A 328 3.12 15.11 4.22
CA HIS A 328 4.07 15.20 3.12
C HIS A 328 5.49 14.85 3.58
N TYR A 329 5.89 15.34 4.76
CA TYR A 329 7.21 15.06 5.34
C TYR A 329 7.43 13.56 5.57
N PHE A 330 6.39 12.81 5.94
CA PHE A 330 6.49 11.36 6.05
C PHE A 330 6.92 10.75 4.71
N ILE A 331 6.19 11.11 3.65
CA ILE A 331 6.37 10.53 2.32
C ILE A 331 7.70 10.96 1.68
N THR A 332 8.03 12.27 1.76
CA THR A 332 9.17 12.84 1.02
C THR A 332 10.49 12.72 1.77
N GLU A 333 10.48 12.67 3.11
CA GLU A 333 11.71 12.68 3.92
C GLU A 333 11.84 11.42 4.77
N THR A 334 10.81 11.10 5.57
CA THR A 334 10.90 10.07 6.61
C THR A 334 11.10 8.68 6.02
N ILE A 335 10.33 8.31 4.99
CA ILE A 335 10.47 7.01 4.32
C ILE A 335 11.89 6.80 3.80
N GLN A 336 12.48 7.81 3.17
CA GLN A 336 13.84 7.74 2.63
C GLN A 336 14.89 7.70 3.74
N ARG A 337 14.80 8.63 4.71
CA ARG A 337 15.76 8.76 5.81
C ARG A 337 15.87 7.49 6.64
N TYR A 338 14.76 6.81 6.85
CA TYR A 338 14.70 5.57 7.63
C TYR A 338 14.72 4.30 6.78
N ASN A 339 14.96 4.42 5.46
CA ASN A 339 15.01 3.32 4.52
C ASN A 339 13.78 2.38 4.60
N LEU A 340 12.60 2.96 4.80
CA LEU A 340 11.36 2.20 4.97
C LEU A 340 10.94 1.61 3.62
N THR A 341 10.62 0.32 3.61
CA THR A 341 9.97 -0.28 2.42
C THR A 341 8.54 0.24 2.28
N PRO A 342 7.93 0.16 1.08
CA PRO A 342 6.52 0.54 0.90
C PRO A 342 5.57 -0.16 1.87
N ALA A 343 5.85 -1.42 2.23
CA ALA A 343 5.04 -2.18 3.19
C ALA A 343 5.21 -1.68 4.63
N GLN A 344 6.45 -1.37 5.05
CA GLN A 344 6.72 -0.77 6.35
C GLN A 344 6.08 0.61 6.49
N ALA A 345 6.24 1.45 5.46
CA ALA A 345 5.63 2.78 5.43
C ALA A 345 4.11 2.69 5.51
N TRP A 346 3.48 1.77 4.77
CA TRP A 346 2.03 1.58 4.83
C TRP A 346 1.57 1.09 6.21
N LEU A 347 2.28 0.14 6.83
CA LEU A 347 1.95 -0.34 8.16
C LEU A 347 2.06 0.77 9.23
N ILE A 348 3.05 1.66 9.11
CA ILE A 348 3.15 2.86 9.96
C ILE A 348 1.96 3.80 9.72
N THR A 349 1.60 4.06 8.45
CA THR A 349 0.43 4.88 8.11
C THR A 349 -0.84 4.31 8.75
N VAL A 350 -1.09 3.01 8.61
CA VAL A 350 -2.25 2.34 9.19
C VAL A 350 -2.22 2.43 10.72
N ALA A 351 -1.09 2.17 11.36
CA ALA A 351 -0.99 2.26 12.81
C ALA A 351 -1.17 3.69 13.32
N ARG A 352 -0.69 4.71 12.59
CA ARG A 352 -0.89 6.13 12.92
C ARG A 352 -2.34 6.57 12.77
N ASP A 353 -3.07 5.98 11.83
CA ASP A 353 -4.50 6.22 11.59
C ASP A 353 -5.39 5.48 12.60
N MET A 354 -4.97 4.32 13.08
CA MET A 354 -5.64 3.63 14.20
C MET A 354 -5.41 4.31 15.55
N ALA A 355 -4.26 4.98 15.68
CA ALA A 355 -4.02 5.97 16.71
C ALA A 355 -4.75 7.27 16.32
N PHE A 356 -5.10 8.12 17.29
CA PHE A 356 -5.69 9.41 16.93
C PHE A 356 -5.23 10.53 17.85
N ILE A 357 -5.23 11.74 17.30
CA ILE A 357 -5.09 12.99 18.03
C ILE A 357 -6.39 13.76 17.78
N ASN A 358 -7.19 13.93 18.82
CA ASN A 358 -8.38 14.75 18.73
C ASN A 358 -7.95 16.21 18.80
N ALA A 359 -7.96 16.90 17.67
CA ALA A 359 -7.51 18.28 17.56
C ALA A 359 -8.33 19.27 18.42
N ARG A 360 -9.56 18.90 18.82
CA ARG A 360 -10.46 19.74 19.61
C ARG A 360 -10.27 19.55 21.11
N THR A 361 -10.02 18.33 21.57
CA THR A 361 -9.85 18.01 23.00
C THR A 361 -8.39 17.89 23.42
N GLY A 362 -7.46 17.81 22.47
CA GLY A 362 -6.05 17.48 22.73
C GLY A 362 -5.85 16.01 23.12
N GLU A 363 -6.88 15.18 23.07
CA GLU A 363 -6.78 13.76 23.44
C GLU A 363 -5.91 13.01 22.43
N ARG A 364 -4.77 12.52 22.90
CA ARG A 364 -3.82 11.75 22.12
C ARG A 364 -3.85 10.28 22.55
N ARG A 365 -4.28 9.41 21.65
CA ARG A 365 -4.21 7.95 21.83
C ARG A 365 -3.12 7.39 20.93
N ASP A 366 -1.99 7.08 21.53
CA ASP A 366 -0.82 6.52 20.86
C ASP A 366 -0.73 4.99 20.99
N ARG A 367 -1.71 4.33 21.62
CA ARG A 367 -1.70 2.87 21.82
C ARG A 367 -2.66 2.19 20.85
N VAL A 368 -2.13 1.27 20.07
CA VAL A 368 -2.88 0.45 19.12
C VAL A 368 -2.72 -1.02 19.46
N THR A 369 -3.82 -1.77 19.46
CA THR A 369 -3.82 -3.21 19.72
C THR A 369 -4.22 -3.97 18.46
N PHE A 370 -3.35 -4.85 17.99
CA PHE A 370 -3.66 -5.82 16.94
C PHE A 370 -4.17 -7.11 17.59
N LYS A 371 -5.46 -7.41 17.40
CA LYS A 371 -6.16 -8.55 18.00
C LYS A 371 -5.62 -9.89 17.52
N CYS A 372 -5.18 -9.98 16.26
CA CYS A 372 -4.53 -11.16 15.71
C CYS A 372 -3.01 -10.97 15.57
N GLY A 373 -2.40 -10.11 16.39
CA GLY A 373 -0.95 -9.99 16.50
C GLY A 373 -0.23 -9.67 15.18
N TYR A 374 0.87 -10.38 14.92
CA TYR A 374 1.65 -10.19 13.70
C TYR A 374 0.93 -10.68 12.45
N GLN A 375 -0.03 -11.61 12.59
CA GLN A 375 -0.84 -12.10 11.48
C GLN A 375 -1.71 -10.97 10.92
N GLU A 376 -2.39 -10.23 11.78
CA GLU A 376 -3.18 -9.06 11.37
C GLU A 376 -2.33 -8.00 10.67
N MET A 377 -1.16 -7.68 11.25
CA MET A 377 -0.24 -6.71 10.66
C MET A 377 0.26 -7.14 9.28
N ALA A 378 0.44 -8.45 9.06
CA ALA A 378 0.84 -8.99 7.76
C ALA A 378 -0.31 -8.89 6.74
N GLU A 379 -1.54 -9.16 7.15
CA GLU A 379 -2.72 -9.02 6.30
C GLU A 379 -2.95 -7.57 5.86
N LEU A 380 -2.72 -6.59 6.74
CA LEU A 380 -2.79 -5.15 6.43
C LEU A 380 -1.84 -4.70 5.31
N ILE A 381 -0.76 -5.46 5.07
CA ILE A 381 0.19 -5.23 3.98
C ILE A 381 0.04 -6.24 2.83
N GLY A 382 -1.06 -6.99 2.79
CA GLY A 382 -1.34 -8.00 1.76
C GLY A 382 -0.36 -9.18 1.80
N SER A 383 0.13 -9.56 2.98
CA SER A 383 1.09 -10.66 3.17
C SER A 383 0.53 -11.72 4.11
N ASN A 384 0.78 -12.99 3.77
CA ASN A 384 0.48 -14.12 4.67
C ASN A 384 1.69 -14.50 5.55
N ARG A 385 2.77 -13.71 5.55
CA ARG A 385 4.03 -14.06 6.22
C ARG A 385 4.28 -13.14 7.42
N TYR A 386 3.64 -13.45 8.55
CA TYR A 386 3.78 -12.72 9.81
C TYR A 386 5.24 -12.54 10.28
N LYS A 387 6.10 -13.54 10.03
CA LYS A 387 7.53 -13.49 10.39
C LYS A 387 8.27 -12.30 9.78
N THR A 388 7.79 -11.77 8.65
CA THR A 388 8.36 -10.58 8.02
C THR A 388 8.14 -9.35 8.90
N VAL A 389 6.92 -9.19 9.42
CA VAL A 389 6.57 -8.09 10.33
C VAL A 389 7.29 -8.25 11.67
N GLN A 390 7.32 -9.47 12.19
CA GLN A 390 8.06 -9.80 13.41
C GLN A 390 9.53 -9.40 13.29
N ALA A 391 10.20 -9.73 12.18
CA ALA A 391 11.60 -9.39 11.96
C ALA A 391 11.82 -7.86 11.96
N TRP A 392 10.92 -7.07 11.38
CA TRP A 392 11.01 -5.60 11.37
C TRP A 392 10.96 -4.95 12.75
N LEU A 393 10.34 -5.62 13.72
CA LEU A 393 10.16 -5.14 15.09
C LEU A 393 11.20 -5.68 16.07
N GLN A 394 12.07 -6.60 15.63
CA GLN A 394 13.13 -7.18 16.45
C GLN A 394 14.52 -6.69 16.00
N PRO A 395 15.09 -5.65 16.65
CA PRO A 395 16.36 -5.02 16.23
C PRO A 395 17.55 -5.98 16.19
N HIS A 396 17.51 -7.05 16.99
CA HIS A 396 18.56 -8.05 17.07
C HIS A 396 18.53 -9.07 15.91
N TRP A 397 17.52 -9.03 15.03
CA TRP A 397 17.40 -9.90 13.86
C TRP A 397 17.92 -9.22 12.58
N ALA A 398 19.03 -8.49 12.68
CA ALA A 398 19.56 -7.66 11.59
C ALA A 398 19.81 -8.43 10.27
N SER A 399 20.13 -9.72 10.32
CA SER A 399 20.31 -10.57 9.12
C SER A 399 19.01 -10.96 8.40
N GLN A 400 17.85 -10.71 9.02
CA GLN A 400 16.52 -11.04 8.48
C GLN A 400 15.68 -9.79 8.18
N GLN A 401 16.17 -8.60 8.54
CA GLN A 401 15.49 -7.33 8.31
C GLN A 401 15.70 -6.85 6.88
N ARG A 402 14.60 -6.74 6.12
CA ARG A 402 14.56 -6.00 4.86
C ARG A 402 13.95 -4.63 5.10
N GLY A 403 14.67 -3.57 4.74
CA GLY A 403 14.25 -2.18 4.94
C GLY A 403 14.69 -1.61 6.29
N GLY A 404 13.96 -0.61 6.76
CA GLY A 404 14.24 0.12 8.00
C GLY A 404 13.85 -0.64 9.26
N ASN A 405 14.26 -0.10 10.41
CA ASN A 405 13.87 -0.63 11.72
C ASN A 405 12.53 -0.03 12.16
N LEU A 406 11.49 -0.86 12.23
CA LEU A 406 10.12 -0.43 12.51
C LEU A 406 9.87 -0.14 14.00
N SER A 407 10.71 -0.67 14.90
CA SER A 407 10.59 -0.46 16.35
C SER A 407 10.71 1.02 16.78
N ARG A 408 11.26 1.88 15.91
CA ARG A 408 11.28 3.33 16.11
C ARG A 408 9.89 3.96 16.01
N PHE A 409 9.03 3.39 15.18
CA PHE A 409 7.67 3.88 14.92
C PHE A 409 6.61 3.11 15.70
N LEU A 410 6.86 1.84 15.99
CA LEU A 410 5.94 0.94 16.70
C LEU A 410 6.70 0.25 17.83
N GLN A 411 6.53 0.74 19.06
CA GLN A 411 7.16 0.17 20.25
C GLN A 411 6.19 -0.82 20.91
N GLU A 412 6.53 -2.11 20.87
CA GLU A 412 5.70 -3.13 21.51
C GLU A 412 5.62 -2.89 23.03
N ILE A 413 4.42 -2.94 23.58
CA ILE A 413 4.14 -2.73 25.01
C ILE A 413 3.38 -3.93 25.58
N GLU A 414 3.56 -4.19 26.89
CA GLU A 414 2.84 -5.27 27.55
C GLU A 414 1.33 -4.99 27.61
N LEU A 415 0.55 -6.01 27.23
CA LEU A 415 -0.90 -6.00 27.44
C LEU A 415 -1.22 -6.28 28.91
N PRO A 416 -2.11 -5.49 29.54
CA PRO A 416 -2.49 -5.66 30.95
C PRO A 416 -2.95 -7.09 31.30
N ASP A 417 -3.64 -7.75 30.36
CA ASP A 417 -4.24 -9.08 30.54
C ASP A 417 -3.49 -10.21 29.82
N SER A 418 -2.20 -10.01 29.49
CA SER A 418 -1.40 -10.96 28.68
C SER A 418 -1.35 -12.39 29.25
N LYS A 419 -1.53 -12.55 30.57
CA LYS A 419 -1.50 -13.85 31.27
C LYS A 419 -2.78 -14.69 31.11
N THR A 420 -3.82 -14.13 30.52
CA THR A 420 -5.18 -14.72 30.47
C THR A 420 -5.58 -15.23 29.08
N TYR A 421 -4.73 -15.05 28.06
CA TYR A 421 -5.06 -15.45 26.70
C TYR A 421 -4.83 -16.95 26.46
N ALA A 422 -5.85 -17.60 25.87
CA ALA A 422 -5.82 -19.03 25.57
C ALA A 422 -4.94 -19.39 24.36
N ASP A 423 -4.79 -18.47 23.39
CA ASP A 423 -3.96 -18.68 22.20
C ASP A 423 -2.57 -18.03 22.40
N LEU A 424 -1.57 -18.88 22.65
CA LEU A 424 -0.17 -18.47 22.86
C LEU A 424 0.68 -18.56 21.58
N ARG A 425 0.05 -18.74 20.41
CA ARG A 425 0.78 -18.76 19.15
C ARG A 425 1.33 -17.36 18.85
N VAL A 426 2.62 -17.30 18.59
CA VAL A 426 3.36 -16.05 18.30
C VAL A 426 2.73 -15.23 17.18
N GLU A 427 2.12 -15.90 16.20
CA GLU A 427 1.49 -15.30 15.02
C GLU A 427 0.19 -14.54 15.36
N SER A 428 -0.70 -15.15 16.15
CA SER A 428 -2.08 -14.70 16.38
C SER A 428 -2.31 -14.07 17.75
N MET A 429 -1.39 -14.25 18.71
CA MET A 429 -1.52 -13.64 20.03
C MET A 429 -1.66 -12.11 19.92
N PRO A 430 -2.62 -11.49 20.63
CA PRO A 430 -2.79 -10.04 20.58
C PRO A 430 -1.51 -9.31 20.98
N ARG A 431 -1.24 -8.18 20.32
CA ARG A 431 -0.08 -7.33 20.61
C ARG A 431 -0.48 -5.87 20.64
N ALA A 432 0.02 -5.14 21.62
CA ALA A 432 -0.15 -3.69 21.72
C ALA A 432 1.15 -2.97 21.37
N PHE A 433 1.02 -1.86 20.68
CA PHE A 433 2.12 -1.00 20.30
C PHE A 433 1.84 0.43 20.70
N ARG A 434 2.86 1.12 21.20
CA ARG A 434 2.92 2.57 21.23
C ARG A 434 3.40 3.07 19.87
N VAL A 435 2.56 3.85 19.21
CA VAL A 435 2.76 4.40 17.87
C VAL A 435 3.37 5.79 17.95
N LEU A 436 4.43 6.03 17.18
CA LEU A 436 5.00 7.36 17.01
C LEU A 436 4.12 8.18 16.06
N LEU A 437 3.33 9.09 16.62
CA LEU A 437 2.43 9.96 15.86
C LEU A 437 3.13 11.18 15.25
N ASP A 438 4.19 11.67 15.88
CA ASP A 438 4.94 12.84 15.42
C ASP A 438 6.00 12.45 14.40
N GLU A 439 6.46 13.42 13.60
CA GLU A 439 7.60 13.18 12.70
C GLU A 439 8.93 13.41 13.44
N PRO A 440 9.84 12.41 13.45
CA PRO A 440 11.17 12.58 14.04
C PRO A 440 12.04 13.45 13.11
N LEU A 441 12.36 14.68 13.56
CA LEU A 441 13.12 15.66 12.76
C LEU A 441 14.64 15.43 12.79
N ASP A 442 15.14 14.71 13.79
CA ASP A 442 16.54 14.35 13.99
C ASP A 442 16.75 12.82 13.95
N ALA A 443 18.00 12.38 13.80
CA ALA A 443 18.36 10.97 13.72
C ALA A 443 18.06 10.18 15.01
N ASP A 444 17.92 10.91 16.12
CA ASP A 444 17.81 10.42 17.48
C ASP A 444 16.34 10.47 17.96
N GLY A 445 15.47 11.18 17.24
CA GLY A 445 14.04 11.34 17.53
C GLY A 445 13.73 12.23 18.73
N SER A 446 14.68 13.09 19.12
CA SER A 446 14.58 14.03 20.24
C SER A 446 13.79 15.29 19.89
N ILE A 447 13.74 15.66 18.60
CA ILE A 447 12.95 16.78 18.08
C ILE A 447 11.78 16.21 17.29
N ARG A 448 10.56 16.55 17.72
CA ARG A 448 9.31 16.05 17.14
C ARG A 448 8.44 17.24 16.75
N VAL A 449 7.79 17.15 15.60
CA VAL A 449 6.73 18.09 15.19
C VAL A 449 5.43 17.33 14.99
N ASP A 450 4.34 17.97 15.41
CA ASP A 450 3.00 17.50 15.10
C ASP A 450 2.72 17.60 13.58
N ALA A 451 1.59 17.05 13.14
CA ALA A 451 1.15 17.13 11.74
C ALA A 451 1.03 18.57 11.21
N ASN A 452 1.04 19.59 12.09
CA ASN A 452 0.96 21.00 11.74
C ASN A 452 2.33 21.67 11.55
N GLY A 453 3.44 21.01 11.91
CA GLY A 453 4.79 21.56 11.85
C GLY A 453 5.15 22.49 13.01
N SER A 454 4.41 22.41 14.13
CA SER A 454 4.65 23.24 15.31
C SER A 454 5.60 22.55 16.29
N HIS A 455 6.63 23.30 16.73
CA HIS A 455 7.57 22.88 17.77
C HIS A 455 6.90 23.04 19.13
N MET A 456 6.42 21.97 19.75
CA MET A 456 5.89 22.02 21.11
C MET A 456 7.00 21.76 22.12
N ALA A 457 7.86 22.76 22.29
CA ALA A 457 8.52 22.97 23.57
C ALA A 457 7.78 24.12 24.23
N ASP A 458 7.25 23.91 25.43
CA ASP A 458 6.94 25.03 26.31
C ASP A 458 8.21 25.89 26.44
N ALA A 459 8.06 27.20 26.66
CA ALA A 459 9.18 28.13 26.71
C ALA A 459 10.23 27.81 27.80
N ASP A 460 9.96 26.82 28.68
CA ASP A 460 10.84 26.32 29.72
C ASP A 460 11.46 24.92 29.44
N GLY A 461 11.12 24.27 28.32
CA GLY A 461 11.67 22.98 27.93
C GLY A 461 11.11 21.76 28.69
N SER A 462 9.96 21.87 29.35
CA SER A 462 9.30 20.73 30.01
C SER A 462 8.21 20.08 29.15
N ASN A 463 8.07 18.75 29.23
CA ASN A 463 7.03 17.96 28.56
C ASN A 463 5.93 17.62 29.58
N SER A 464 4.83 18.38 29.63
CA SER A 464 3.73 18.11 30.57
C SER A 464 2.72 17.11 29.99
N TRP A 465 2.82 15.85 30.44
CA TRP A 465 1.95 14.73 30.06
C TRP A 465 0.71 14.67 30.97
N THR A 466 -0.50 14.65 30.39
CA THR A 466 -1.69 14.13 31.09
C THR A 466 -2.23 12.90 30.37
N GLN A 467 -2.03 11.78 31.05
CA GLN A 467 -2.33 10.41 30.65
C GLN A 467 -3.78 10.06 30.99
N MET A 468 -4.63 9.80 29.99
CA MET A 468 -5.84 8.98 30.17
C MET A 468 -6.00 8.05 28.97
N GLY A 469 -5.80 6.76 29.21
CA GLY A 469 -5.88 5.72 28.21
C GLY A 469 -7.29 5.14 28.12
N ALA A 470 -7.86 5.16 26.92
CA ALA A 470 -8.88 4.20 26.51
C ALA A 470 -8.29 3.34 25.38
N LEU A 471 -8.41 2.02 25.50
CA LEU A 471 -7.98 1.03 24.50
C LEU A 471 -8.93 1.08 23.31
N ALA A 472 -8.40 1.22 22.10
CA ALA A 472 -9.16 1.09 20.85
C ALA A 472 -8.89 -0.29 20.22
N ASP A 473 -9.95 -0.87 19.65
CA ASP A 473 -9.93 -2.16 18.97
C ASP A 473 -9.64 -1.98 17.48
N ALA A 474 -8.75 -2.82 16.91
CA ALA A 474 -8.35 -2.74 15.50
C ALA A 474 -9.45 -2.98 14.46
N ASN A 475 -10.63 -3.43 14.89
CA ASN A 475 -11.79 -3.66 14.01
C ASN A 475 -12.62 -2.39 13.74
N GLY A 476 -12.21 -1.21 14.23
CA GLY A 476 -12.86 0.07 13.94
C GLY A 476 -14.07 0.40 14.83
N SER A 477 -14.39 -0.40 15.85
CA SER A 477 -15.38 0.01 16.85
C SER A 477 -14.83 1.15 17.71
N HIS A 478 -15.55 2.28 17.76
CA HIS A 478 -15.20 3.51 18.49
C HIS A 478 -14.07 4.36 17.89
N MET A 479 -14.06 4.54 16.56
CA MET A 479 -13.22 5.59 15.93
C MET A 479 -13.96 6.93 15.86
N VAL A 480 -13.18 8.00 16.08
CA VAL A 480 -13.61 9.40 15.99
C VAL A 480 -12.80 10.03 14.86
N ASP A 481 -13.39 10.95 14.09
CA ASP A 481 -12.64 11.63 13.00
C ASP A 481 -11.52 12.55 13.54
N ALA A 482 -10.66 13.07 12.64
CA ALA A 482 -9.57 13.99 12.99
C ALA A 482 -10.05 15.30 13.68
N ASN A 483 -11.34 15.61 13.57
CA ASN A 483 -12.02 16.76 14.16
C ASN A 483 -12.86 16.41 15.42
N GLY A 484 -12.84 15.16 15.88
CA GLY A 484 -13.54 14.71 17.08
C GLY A 484 -15.06 14.52 16.94
N SER A 485 -15.59 14.20 15.77
CA SER A 485 -16.97 13.76 15.52
C SER A 485 -17.08 12.23 15.57
N ASP A 486 -18.06 11.74 16.32
CA ASP A 486 -18.36 10.30 16.43
C ASP A 486 -18.86 9.76 15.09
N LEU A 487 -18.10 8.84 14.49
CA LEU A 487 -18.38 8.25 13.16
C LEU A 487 -19.62 7.32 13.13
N ASN A 488 -20.26 7.09 14.27
CA ASN A 488 -21.44 6.24 14.45
C ASN A 488 -22.70 7.01 14.86
N SER A 489 -22.76 8.32 14.61
CA SER A 489 -23.95 9.16 14.90
C SER A 489 -24.78 9.44 13.67
#